data_AF-A0A1B0A245-F1
#
_entry.id   AF-A0A1B0A245-F1
#
_cell.length_a   1.000
_cell.length_b   1.000
_cell.length_c   1.000
_cell.angle_alpha   90.00
_cell.angle_beta   90.00
_cell.angle_gamma   90.00
#
_symmetry.space_group_name_H-M   'P 1'
#
loop_
_entity.id
_entity.type
_entity.pdbx_description
1 polymer ?
#
loop_
_entity_poly.entity_id
_entity_poly.type
_entity_poly.pdbx_seq_one_letter_code
_entity_poly.pdbx_strand_id
1 'polypeptide(L)'
;MWRKETKPKCCEEHEPLPKQVQCFWPEVCNELQKLKCRHVKRFVKRKRLMKLAIPLKSMKVGRFVPTCPCKLEKSIEISRLDERKHTRTEQLAYPKARHLLLFKEEARTLFDPFRNANLNRLIRKSLFSVYSRLANVQPPKRKKVIHKWDRKEWAYHTVKLNKLAKPKKPKKIPKEPSKRMPLKSMKRFKYLAEPKKYELLEKPEWTLTDAMYRYKASQRLVKLSQPVKFDATKFIRPIPEPIPENVLKAVATARTKSLAHPTSRGTKSALADVKENPFSVSPLAIKYRATKRIKDLAEPREYENKHIRDNPYLISPAALTAKASPRTISLAKPKVRAK
;
A
#
# COMPACT_ATOMS: atom_id res chain seq x y z
N MET A 1 42.88 -30.54 -1.93
CA MET A 1 43.11 -30.08 -0.54
C MET A 1 41.77 -29.80 0.13
N TRP A 2 41.25 -30.77 0.89
CA TRP A 2 40.03 -30.61 1.69
C TRP A 2 40.36 -29.75 2.90
N ARG A 3 39.75 -28.55 3.02
CA ARG A 3 39.90 -27.74 4.23
C ARG A 3 39.08 -28.43 5.33
N LYS A 4 39.77 -28.92 6.37
CA LYS A 4 39.14 -29.37 7.63
C LYS A 4 38.21 -28.26 8.12
N GLU A 5 36.93 -28.59 8.32
CA GLU A 5 35.94 -27.67 8.88
C GLU A 5 36.34 -27.33 10.32
N THR A 6 36.99 -26.18 10.52
CA THR A 6 37.29 -25.68 11.85
C THR A 6 36.00 -25.13 12.46
N LYS A 7 35.40 -25.88 13.39
CA LYS A 7 34.32 -25.37 14.24
C LYS A 7 34.83 -24.12 14.98
N PRO A 8 34.10 -23.00 14.98
CA PRO A 8 34.51 -21.83 15.73
C PRO A 8 34.45 -22.12 17.23
N LYS A 9 35.58 -21.92 17.95
CA LYS A 9 35.80 -22.19 19.39
C LYS A 9 34.90 -21.39 20.36
N CYS A 10 33.86 -20.70 19.88
CA CYS A 10 33.10 -19.70 20.63
C CYS A 10 31.71 -20.16 21.10
N CYS A 11 31.34 -21.43 20.91
CA CYS A 11 30.12 -21.98 21.49
C CYS A 11 30.54 -23.03 22.51
N GLU A 12 30.27 -22.75 23.79
CA GLU A 12 30.38 -23.75 24.85
C GLU A 12 29.43 -24.91 24.52
N GLU A 13 29.93 -26.14 24.64
CA GLU A 13 29.09 -27.33 24.57
C GLU A 13 28.13 -27.27 25.75
N HIS A 14 26.86 -26.94 25.50
CA HIS A 14 25.86 -26.91 26.55
C HIS A 14 25.72 -28.30 27.17
N GLU A 15 25.78 -28.35 28.51
CA GLU A 15 25.56 -29.56 29.28
C GLU A 15 24.22 -30.21 28.90
N PRO A 16 24.15 -31.54 28.86
CA PRO A 16 22.91 -32.25 28.56
C PRO A 16 21.82 -31.81 29.54
N LEU A 17 20.62 -31.57 29.01
CA LEU A 17 19.46 -31.16 29.81
C LEU A 17 19.25 -32.13 31.00
N PRO A 18 18.87 -31.62 32.17
CA PRO A 18 18.68 -32.44 33.37
C PRO A 18 17.69 -33.58 33.10
N LYS A 19 17.94 -34.77 33.67
CA LYS A 19 17.19 -36.01 33.42
C LYS A 19 15.67 -35.85 33.60
N GLN A 20 15.25 -34.92 34.45
CA GLN A 20 13.84 -34.57 34.71
C GLN A 20 13.11 -33.96 33.51
N VAL A 21 13.83 -33.45 32.49
CA VAL A 21 13.22 -32.86 31.28
C VAL A 21 13.08 -33.91 30.16
N GLN A 22 13.66 -35.10 30.33
CA GLN A 22 13.58 -36.18 29.33
C GLN A 22 12.15 -36.72 29.13
N CYS A 23 11.28 -36.60 30.13
CA CYS A 23 9.88 -37.00 30.02
C CYS A 23 9.08 -36.13 29.02
N PHE A 24 9.48 -34.88 28.76
CA PHE A 24 8.86 -34.02 27.73
C PHE A 24 9.44 -34.22 26.33
N TRP A 25 10.57 -34.94 26.21
CA TRP A 25 11.27 -35.15 24.95
C TRP A 25 10.42 -35.82 23.85
N PRO A 26 9.56 -36.82 24.16
CA PRO A 26 8.68 -37.43 23.16
C PRO A 26 7.65 -36.43 22.62
N GLU A 27 7.10 -35.58 23.48
CA GLU A 27 6.10 -34.57 23.09
C GLU A 27 6.72 -33.48 22.22
N VAL A 28 7.90 -32.99 22.61
CA VAL A 28 8.67 -32.01 21.83
C VAL A 28 9.07 -32.60 20.48
N CYS A 29 9.57 -33.84 20.44
CA CYS A 29 9.90 -34.53 19.19
C CYS A 29 8.67 -34.69 18.29
N ASN A 30 7.51 -35.04 18.85
CA ASN A 30 6.25 -35.17 18.12
C ASN A 30 5.76 -33.83 17.55
N GLU A 31 5.80 -32.75 18.31
CA GLU A 31 5.48 -31.39 17.85
C GLU A 31 6.43 -30.95 16.72
N LEU A 32 7.74 -31.20 16.88
CA LEU A 32 8.76 -30.85 15.90
C LEU A 32 8.60 -31.67 14.61
N GLN A 33 8.24 -32.95 14.72
CA GLN A 33 7.93 -33.82 13.59
C GLN A 33 6.65 -33.38 12.87
N LYS A 34 5.58 -33.00 13.60
CA LYS A 34 4.37 -32.40 13.03
C LYS A 34 4.68 -31.09 12.28
N LEU A 35 5.54 -30.24 12.83
CA LEU A 35 6.00 -29.01 12.18
C LEU A 35 6.80 -29.28 10.91
N LYS A 36 7.74 -30.25 10.94
CA LYS A 36 8.48 -30.70 9.76
C LYS A 36 7.53 -31.25 8.68
N CYS A 37 6.56 -32.09 9.04
CA CYS A 37 5.56 -32.59 8.10
C CYS A 37 4.70 -31.46 7.49
N ARG A 38 4.27 -30.47 8.30
CA ARG A 38 3.55 -29.28 7.80
C ARG A 38 4.41 -28.46 6.85
N HIS A 39 5.69 -28.28 7.19
CA HIS A 39 6.66 -27.55 6.38
C HIS A 39 6.85 -28.21 5.01
N VAL A 40 7.13 -29.52 4.99
CA VAL A 40 7.27 -30.31 3.76
C VAL A 40 5.98 -30.25 2.92
N LYS A 41 4.80 -30.46 3.52
CA LYS A 41 3.51 -30.38 2.82
C LYS A 41 3.21 -28.98 2.27
N ARG A 42 3.72 -27.91 2.89
CA ARG A 42 3.58 -26.52 2.40
C ARG A 42 4.32 -26.31 1.06
N PHE A 43 5.46 -26.97 0.86
CA PHE A 43 6.24 -26.85 -0.38
C PHE A 43 5.76 -27.77 -1.51
N VAL A 44 5.14 -28.91 -1.20
CA VAL A 44 4.64 -29.87 -2.22
C VAL A 44 3.52 -29.27 -3.06
N LYS A 45 2.66 -28.42 -2.49
CA LYS A 45 1.48 -27.86 -3.18
C LYS A 45 1.81 -26.96 -4.39
N ARG A 46 3.06 -26.52 -4.57
CA ARG A 46 3.44 -25.61 -5.67
C ARG A 46 4.82 -25.95 -6.25
N LYS A 47 4.97 -27.16 -6.80
CA LYS A 47 6.18 -27.62 -7.54
C LYS A 47 6.69 -26.58 -8.56
N ARG A 48 5.78 -25.84 -9.21
CA ARG A 48 6.11 -24.74 -10.14
C ARG A 48 6.79 -23.54 -9.47
N LEU A 49 6.34 -23.12 -8.29
CA LEU A 49 6.98 -22.00 -7.57
C LEU A 49 8.35 -22.40 -7.03
N MET A 50 8.53 -23.65 -6.59
CA MET A 50 9.84 -24.16 -6.19
C MET A 50 10.82 -24.18 -7.36
N LYS A 51 10.39 -24.62 -8.55
CA LYS A 51 11.22 -24.54 -9.78
C LYS A 51 11.61 -23.11 -10.16
N LEU A 52 10.76 -22.11 -9.86
CA LEU A 52 11.05 -20.69 -10.09
C LEU A 52 11.92 -20.07 -8.98
N ALA A 53 11.87 -20.62 -7.77
CA ALA A 53 12.65 -20.18 -6.61
C ALA A 53 14.07 -20.75 -6.60
N ILE A 54 14.37 -21.78 -7.42
CA ILE A 54 15.74 -22.22 -7.68
C ILE A 54 16.44 -21.07 -8.43
N PRO A 55 17.43 -20.40 -7.83
CA PRO A 55 18.13 -19.31 -8.51
C PRO A 55 18.83 -19.88 -9.74
N LEU A 56 18.57 -19.28 -10.91
CA LEU A 56 19.24 -19.60 -12.15
C LEU A 56 20.73 -19.31 -11.97
N LYS A 57 21.53 -20.37 -11.75
CA LYS A 57 23.00 -20.36 -11.60
C LYS A 57 23.50 -19.11 -10.87
N SER A 58 23.51 -19.17 -9.54
CA SER A 58 24.17 -18.19 -8.68
C SER A 58 25.55 -17.84 -9.24
N MET A 59 25.68 -16.62 -9.77
CA MET A 59 26.97 -15.95 -9.76
C MET A 59 27.46 -15.98 -8.31
N LYS A 60 28.77 -16.17 -8.14
CA LYS A 60 29.53 -16.37 -6.91
C LYS A 60 29.23 -15.30 -5.83
N VAL A 61 28.07 -15.35 -5.20
CA VAL A 61 27.78 -14.61 -3.98
C VAL A 61 28.08 -15.57 -2.85
N GLY A 62 29.11 -15.24 -2.06
CA GLY A 62 29.58 -16.06 -0.94
C GLY A 62 28.42 -16.48 -0.05
N ARG A 63 28.49 -17.71 0.47
CA ARG A 63 27.50 -18.24 1.42
C ARG A 63 27.36 -17.22 2.56
N PHE A 64 26.13 -16.78 2.81
CA PHE A 64 25.82 -15.98 3.99
C PHE A 64 26.17 -16.81 5.23
N VAL A 65 27.26 -16.45 5.91
CA VAL A 65 27.64 -17.05 7.19
C VAL A 65 27.00 -16.16 8.27
N PRO A 66 26.02 -16.66 9.04
CA PRO A 66 25.44 -15.87 10.11
C PRO A 66 26.54 -15.50 11.12
N THR A 67 26.72 -14.21 11.38
CA THR A 67 27.63 -13.73 12.43
C THR A 67 27.04 -14.01 13.81
N CYS A 68 27.82 -14.64 14.68
CA CYS A 68 27.48 -14.87 16.08
C CYS A 68 27.07 -13.55 16.78
N PRO A 69 25.98 -13.53 17.57
CA PRO A 69 25.53 -12.35 18.31
C PRO A 69 26.56 -11.83 19.33
N CYS A 70 27.52 -12.67 19.73
CA CYS A 70 28.63 -12.34 20.62
C CYS A 70 29.58 -11.24 20.09
N LYS A 71 29.55 -10.91 18.78
CA LYS A 71 30.38 -9.85 18.18
C LYS A 71 29.72 -8.46 18.16
N LEU A 72 28.53 -8.31 18.76
CA LEU A 72 27.85 -7.03 18.83
C LEU A 72 28.27 -6.30 20.11
N GLU A 73 29.10 -5.26 20.00
CA GLU A 73 29.62 -4.46 21.13
C GLU A 73 28.53 -3.71 21.91
N LYS A 74 27.29 -3.66 21.41
CA LYS A 74 26.17 -2.97 22.04
C LYS A 74 25.19 -3.99 22.58
N SER A 75 24.81 -3.84 23.85
CA SER A 75 23.67 -4.55 24.41
C SER A 75 22.45 -4.28 23.52
N ILE A 76 21.81 -5.36 23.09
CA ILE A 76 20.58 -5.28 22.31
C ILE A 76 19.50 -4.80 23.29
N GLU A 77 19.18 -3.51 23.27
CA GLU A 77 18.02 -2.98 23.98
C GLU A 77 16.76 -3.54 23.32
N ILE A 78 16.17 -4.56 23.92
CA ILE A 78 14.86 -5.08 23.51
C ILE A 78 13.81 -4.10 24.02
N SER A 79 13.52 -3.08 23.22
CA SER A 79 12.39 -2.20 23.47
C SER A 79 11.09 -2.99 23.31
N ARG A 80 10.50 -3.42 24.43
CA ARG A 80 9.17 -4.07 24.45
C ARG A 80 8.12 -3.07 23.95
N LEU A 81 7.68 -3.24 22.71
CA LEU A 81 6.60 -2.47 22.10
C LEU A 81 5.21 -2.90 22.62
N ASP A 82 5.16 -3.82 23.58
CA ASP A 82 3.95 -4.52 24.03
C ASP A 82 3.09 -3.74 25.03
N GLU A 83 3.51 -2.55 25.46
CA GLU A 83 2.58 -1.61 26.09
C GLU A 83 1.60 -1.11 25.02
N ARG A 84 0.45 -1.79 24.93
CA ARG A 84 -0.71 -1.36 24.13
C ARG A 84 -1.18 0.01 24.64
N LYS A 85 -0.61 1.08 24.09
CA LYS A 85 -1.18 2.44 24.25
C LYS A 85 -2.56 2.44 23.60
N HIS A 86 -3.56 2.58 24.46
CA HIS A 86 -4.96 2.32 24.17
C HIS A 86 -5.51 3.28 23.11
N THR A 87 -6.34 2.75 22.21
CA THR A 87 -7.23 3.44 21.24
C THR A 87 -6.64 4.47 20.25
N ARG A 88 -7.15 4.42 19.01
CA ARG A 88 -6.92 5.43 17.96
C ARG A 88 -7.24 6.85 18.46
N THR A 89 -8.19 7.00 19.37
CA THR A 89 -8.62 8.26 19.99
C THR A 89 -7.55 8.89 20.87
N GLU A 90 -6.82 8.14 21.69
CA GLU A 90 -5.70 8.70 22.47
C GLU A 90 -4.55 9.15 21.57
N GLN A 91 -4.31 8.43 20.47
CA GLN A 91 -3.29 8.83 19.49
C GLN A 91 -3.69 10.10 18.71
N LEU A 92 -4.99 10.31 18.49
CA LEU A 92 -5.55 11.51 17.87
C LEU A 92 -5.57 12.71 18.81
N ALA A 93 -5.62 12.49 20.13
CA ALA A 93 -5.63 13.55 21.13
C ALA A 93 -4.27 14.28 21.27
N TYR A 94 -3.17 13.69 20.78
CA TYR A 94 -1.87 14.36 20.84
C TYR A 94 -1.74 15.47 19.79
N PRO A 95 -1.23 16.66 20.16
CA PRO A 95 -0.97 17.74 19.21
C PRO A 95 0.03 17.30 18.13
N LYS A 96 -0.07 17.91 16.95
CA LYS A 96 0.87 17.65 15.84
C LYS A 96 2.30 17.96 16.28
N ALA A 97 3.22 17.02 16.02
CA ALA A 97 4.64 17.15 16.37
C ALA A 97 5.26 18.46 15.87
N ARG A 98 4.86 18.95 14.69
CA ARG A 98 5.33 20.22 14.12
C ARG A 98 4.94 21.44 14.97
N HIS A 99 3.70 21.49 15.47
CA HIS A 99 3.26 22.60 16.32
C HIS A 99 4.01 22.60 17.65
N LEU A 100 4.23 21.43 18.24
CA LEU A 100 5.02 21.32 19.47
C LEU A 100 6.48 21.72 19.26
N LEU A 101 7.06 21.48 18.08
CA LEU A 101 8.43 21.91 17.76
C LEU A 101 8.52 23.44 17.62
N LEU A 102 7.57 24.07 16.92
CA LEU A 102 7.52 25.53 16.81
C LEU A 102 7.29 26.17 18.19
N PHE A 103 6.32 25.66 18.95
CA PHE A 103 6.05 26.12 20.30
C PHE A 103 7.26 25.94 21.23
N LYS A 104 8.06 24.89 21.05
CA LYS A 104 9.31 24.71 21.81
C LYS A 104 10.36 25.77 21.51
N GLU A 105 10.44 26.24 20.27
CA GLU A 105 11.39 27.28 19.88
C GLU A 105 11.03 28.62 20.55
N GLU A 106 9.74 28.93 20.62
CA GLU A 106 9.19 30.10 21.33
C GLU A 106 9.28 29.93 22.86
N ALA A 107 8.98 28.74 23.39
CA ALA A 107 8.96 28.46 24.82
C ALA A 107 10.36 28.41 25.47
N ARG A 108 11.40 28.17 24.68
CA ARG A 108 12.79 28.09 25.16
C ARG A 108 13.28 29.36 25.82
N THR A 109 12.77 30.52 25.40
CA THR A 109 13.15 31.83 25.93
C THR A 109 12.25 32.27 27.08
N LEU A 110 11.02 31.74 27.15
CA LEU A 110 9.96 32.24 28.04
C LEU A 110 9.68 31.37 29.27
N PHE A 111 10.01 30.07 29.25
CA PHE A 111 9.62 29.14 30.30
C PHE A 111 10.77 28.40 30.98
N ASP A 112 10.51 28.05 32.24
CA ASP A 112 11.39 27.31 33.15
C ASP A 112 11.82 25.92 32.58
N PRO A 113 13.05 25.43 32.86
CA PRO A 113 13.59 24.20 32.27
C PRO A 113 12.73 22.95 32.49
N PHE A 114 11.99 22.89 33.59
CA PHE A 114 11.06 21.80 33.89
C PHE A 114 9.87 21.75 32.92
N ARG A 115 9.35 22.90 32.48
CA ARG A 115 8.30 22.95 31.45
C ARG A 115 8.83 22.48 30.10
N ASN A 116 10.09 22.78 29.80
CA ASN A 116 10.77 22.27 28.60
C ASN A 116 10.89 20.74 28.61
N ALA A 117 11.08 20.11 29.78
CA ALA A 117 11.11 18.65 29.91
C ALA A 117 9.75 18.00 29.59
N ASN A 118 8.64 18.57 30.07
CA ASN A 118 7.28 18.12 29.73
C ASN A 118 6.97 18.28 28.24
N LEU A 119 7.39 19.39 27.64
CA LEU A 119 7.23 19.65 26.21
C LEU A 119 8.05 18.64 25.38
N ASN A 120 9.27 18.30 25.80
CA ASN A 120 10.07 17.23 25.21
C ASN A 120 9.43 15.83 25.33
N ARG A 121 8.71 15.58 26.42
CA ARG A 121 7.95 14.33 26.62
C ARG A 121 6.77 14.26 25.64
N LEU A 122 6.04 15.36 25.46
CA LEU A 122 4.93 15.46 24.50
C LEU A 122 5.40 15.32 23.04
N ILE A 123 6.51 15.97 22.68
CA ILE A 123 7.10 15.84 21.34
C ILE A 123 7.45 14.37 21.07
N ARG A 124 8.12 13.69 22.01
CA ARG A 124 8.45 12.26 21.88
C ARG A 124 7.19 11.41 21.69
N LYS A 125 6.16 11.61 22.51
CA LYS A 125 4.87 10.89 22.37
C LYS A 125 4.20 11.14 21.01
N SER A 126 4.17 12.39 20.55
CA SER A 126 3.56 12.77 19.27
C SER A 126 4.29 12.19 18.05
N LEU A 127 5.62 12.06 18.10
CA LEU A 127 6.44 11.50 17.02
C LEU A 127 6.22 9.99 16.83
N PHE A 128 5.81 9.28 17.88
CA PHE A 128 5.46 7.86 17.80
C PHE A 128 4.01 7.59 17.39
N SER A 129 3.20 8.63 17.16
CA SER A 129 1.82 8.47 16.66
C SER A 129 1.78 7.95 15.22
N VAL A 130 0.64 7.36 14.81
CA VAL A 130 0.45 6.88 13.43
C VAL A 130 0.53 8.02 12.42
N TYR A 131 -0.04 9.18 12.75
CA TYR A 131 -0.12 10.32 11.83
C TYR A 131 1.22 11.05 11.64
N SER A 132 2.12 11.08 12.63
CA SER A 132 3.47 11.63 12.45
C SER A 132 4.30 10.78 11.49
N ARG A 133 4.15 9.44 11.56
CA ARG A 133 4.80 8.50 10.63
C ARG A 133 4.25 8.64 9.22
N LEU A 134 2.93 8.77 9.05
CA LEU A 134 2.30 9.02 7.74
C LEU A 134 2.71 10.38 7.16
N ALA A 135 2.93 11.39 8.00
CA ALA A 135 3.33 12.73 7.59
C ALA A 135 4.85 12.88 7.33
N ASN A 136 5.65 11.81 7.44
CA ASN A 136 7.11 11.82 7.26
C ASN A 136 7.84 12.91 8.08
N VAL A 137 7.30 13.29 9.25
CA VAL A 137 7.92 14.32 10.09
C VAL A 137 9.11 13.70 10.81
N GLN A 138 10.32 13.88 10.26
CA GLN A 138 11.56 13.54 10.96
C GLN A 138 11.91 14.64 11.97
N PRO A 139 12.41 14.28 13.16
CA PRO A 139 12.93 15.27 14.09
C PRO A 139 14.07 16.07 13.42
N PRO A 140 14.17 17.39 13.68
CA PRO A 140 15.27 18.18 13.14
C PRO A 140 16.59 17.58 13.63
N LYS A 141 17.45 17.21 12.68
CA LYS A 141 18.79 16.68 13.00
C LYS A 141 19.56 17.77 13.71
N ARG A 142 20.32 17.42 14.77
CA ARG A 142 21.23 18.37 15.41
C ARG A 142 22.12 18.98 14.33
N LYS A 143 22.20 20.32 14.30
CA LYS A 143 23.14 21.02 13.40
C LYS A 143 24.52 20.49 13.73
N LYS A 144 25.14 19.76 12.80
CA LYS A 144 26.50 19.28 12.97
C LYS A 144 27.40 20.51 13.01
N VAL A 145 28.27 20.60 14.00
CA VAL A 145 29.29 21.65 14.04
C VAL A 145 30.10 21.52 12.74
N ILE A 146 30.17 22.61 11.96
CA ILE A 146 30.90 22.61 10.70
C ILE A 146 32.37 22.62 11.06
N HIS A 147 33.01 21.46 10.96
CA HIS A 147 34.45 21.32 11.15
C HIS A 147 35.18 22.12 10.07
N LYS A 148 36.13 22.98 10.48
CA LYS A 148 37.02 23.68 9.54
C LYS A 148 37.93 22.63 8.92
N TRP A 149 37.99 22.60 7.59
CA TRP A 149 38.75 21.57 6.90
C TRP A 149 40.25 21.73 7.10
N ASP A 150 40.91 20.62 7.36
CA ASP A 150 42.36 20.54 7.37
C ASP A 150 42.94 20.73 5.96
N ARG A 151 44.23 21.10 5.87
CA ARG A 151 44.92 21.33 4.59
C ARG A 151 44.86 20.12 3.65
N LYS A 152 44.90 18.89 4.21
CA LYS A 152 44.75 17.63 3.47
C LYS A 152 43.32 17.44 2.94
N GLU A 153 42.32 17.77 3.74
CA GLU A 153 40.92 17.71 3.33
C GLU A 153 40.60 18.75 2.25
N TRP A 154 41.20 19.94 2.36
CA TRP A 154 41.14 20.98 1.34
C TRP A 154 41.75 20.53 0.01
N ALA A 155 42.91 19.88 0.04
CA ALA A 155 43.53 19.31 -1.16
C ALA A 155 42.67 18.20 -1.79
N TYR A 156 42.06 17.32 -0.98
CA TYR A 156 41.12 16.33 -1.50
C TYR A 156 39.88 16.98 -2.12
N HIS A 157 39.37 18.05 -1.49
CA HIS A 157 38.21 18.78 -1.98
C HIS A 157 38.50 19.51 -3.29
N THR A 158 39.65 20.16 -3.43
CA THR A 158 40.04 20.84 -4.69
C THR A 158 40.19 19.83 -5.83
N VAL A 159 40.76 18.65 -5.58
CA VAL A 159 40.78 17.55 -6.58
C VAL A 159 39.36 17.13 -6.98
N LYS A 160 38.44 17.05 -6.01
CA LYS A 160 37.03 16.71 -6.27
C LYS A 160 36.32 17.80 -7.07
N LEU A 161 36.54 19.08 -6.76
CA LEU A 161 36.03 20.21 -7.53
C LEU A 161 36.57 20.17 -8.96
N ASN A 162 37.88 19.96 -9.15
CA ASN A 162 38.50 19.82 -10.46
C ASN A 162 37.93 18.64 -11.26
N LYS A 163 37.52 17.55 -10.59
CA LYS A 163 36.83 16.42 -11.23
C LYS A 163 35.41 16.74 -11.65
N LEU A 164 34.67 17.53 -10.85
CA LEU A 164 33.30 17.95 -11.14
C LEU A 164 33.23 19.07 -12.18
N ALA A 165 34.24 19.93 -12.24
CA ALA A 165 34.38 21.01 -13.21
C ALA A 165 34.64 20.49 -14.64
N LYS A 166 35.08 19.24 -14.79
CA LYS A 166 35.18 18.60 -16.11
C LYS A 166 33.79 18.49 -16.74
N PRO A 167 33.61 18.86 -18.02
CA PRO A 167 32.33 18.76 -18.68
C PRO A 167 31.82 17.32 -18.63
N LYS A 168 30.52 17.15 -18.36
CA LYS A 168 29.89 15.83 -18.33
C LYS A 168 30.09 15.20 -19.70
N LYS A 169 30.72 14.03 -19.74
CA LYS A 169 30.82 13.24 -20.98
C LYS A 169 29.41 13.05 -21.54
N PRO A 170 29.17 13.28 -22.85
CA PRO A 170 27.87 13.01 -23.44
C PRO A 170 27.52 11.55 -23.15
N LYS A 171 26.27 11.30 -22.78
CA LYS A 171 25.79 9.92 -22.57
C LYS A 171 26.03 9.18 -23.88
N LYS A 172 26.70 8.02 -23.80
CA LYS A 172 26.81 7.12 -24.96
C LYS A 172 25.40 6.87 -25.46
N ILE A 173 25.16 7.11 -26.74
CA ILE A 173 23.89 6.81 -27.40
C ILE A 173 23.55 5.36 -27.04
N PRO A 174 22.32 5.08 -26.55
CA PRO A 174 21.93 3.73 -26.22
C PRO A 174 22.19 2.84 -27.43
N LYS A 175 22.92 1.74 -27.22
CA LYS A 175 23.12 0.76 -28.29
C LYS A 175 21.75 0.32 -28.77
N GLU A 176 21.56 0.31 -30.08
CA GLU A 176 20.33 -0.22 -30.67
C GLU A 176 20.06 -1.62 -30.10
N PRO A 177 18.79 -1.95 -29.80
CA PRO A 177 18.45 -3.26 -29.30
C PRO A 177 18.95 -4.30 -30.30
N SER A 178 19.70 -5.29 -29.81
CA SER A 178 20.13 -6.40 -30.65
C SER A 178 18.93 -7.06 -31.32
N LYS A 179 19.10 -7.50 -32.56
CA LYS A 179 18.06 -8.26 -33.28
C LYS A 179 17.58 -9.40 -32.37
N ARG A 180 16.31 -9.34 -31.96
CA ARG A 180 15.72 -10.35 -31.08
C ARG A 180 15.80 -11.71 -31.79
N MET A 181 16.09 -12.76 -31.03
CA MET A 181 16.08 -14.11 -31.60
C MET A 181 14.69 -14.41 -32.19
N PRO A 182 14.63 -15.04 -33.38
CA PRO A 182 13.35 -15.39 -34.00
C PRO A 182 12.55 -16.35 -33.12
N LEU A 183 11.23 -16.18 -33.07
CA LEU A 183 10.33 -16.95 -32.22
C LEU A 183 10.51 -18.48 -32.36
N LYS A 184 10.80 -18.94 -33.59
CA LYS A 184 11.01 -20.35 -33.94
C LYS A 184 12.23 -20.98 -33.24
N SER A 185 13.27 -20.20 -32.90
CA SER A 185 14.46 -20.72 -32.21
C SER A 185 14.32 -20.74 -30.69
N MET A 186 13.27 -20.12 -30.15
CA MET A 186 13.03 -20.06 -28.71
C MET A 186 12.28 -21.31 -28.20
N LYS A 187 13.02 -22.30 -27.72
CA LYS A 187 12.48 -23.56 -27.12
C LYS A 187 11.38 -23.32 -26.08
N ARG A 188 11.43 -22.19 -25.36
CA ARG A 188 10.45 -21.79 -24.34
C ARG A 188 9.02 -21.61 -24.88
N PHE A 189 8.85 -21.16 -26.13
CA PHE A 189 7.51 -20.94 -26.69
C PHE A 189 6.73 -22.24 -26.87
N LYS A 190 7.41 -23.35 -27.22
CA LYS A 190 6.76 -24.67 -27.31
C LYS A 190 6.14 -25.09 -25.96
N TYR A 191 6.89 -24.95 -24.87
CA TYR A 191 6.39 -25.26 -23.52
C TYR A 191 5.30 -24.31 -23.01
N LEU A 192 5.28 -23.05 -23.48
CA LEU A 192 4.22 -22.10 -23.12
C LEU A 192 2.94 -22.30 -23.94
N ALA A 193 3.06 -22.87 -25.14
CA ALA A 193 1.94 -23.20 -26.01
C ALA A 193 1.23 -24.50 -25.61
N GLU A 194 1.85 -25.34 -24.77
CA GLU A 194 1.21 -26.55 -24.24
C GLU A 194 0.00 -26.18 -23.36
N PRO A 195 -1.17 -26.78 -23.60
CA PRO A 195 -2.35 -26.53 -22.78
C PRO A 195 -2.07 -26.98 -21.35
N LYS A 196 -2.42 -26.13 -20.40
CA LYS A 196 -2.24 -26.41 -18.97
C LYS A 196 -3.11 -27.61 -18.58
N LYS A 197 -2.49 -28.78 -18.42
CA LYS A 197 -3.16 -29.98 -17.91
C LYS A 197 -3.51 -29.76 -16.43
N TYR A 198 -4.80 -29.75 -16.13
CA TYR A 198 -5.31 -29.78 -14.77
C TYR A 198 -5.55 -31.24 -14.40
N GLU A 199 -4.77 -31.77 -13.46
CA GLU A 199 -5.11 -33.05 -12.84
C GLU A 199 -6.42 -32.83 -12.08
N LEU A 200 -7.49 -33.46 -12.56
CA LEU A 200 -8.77 -33.51 -11.86
C LEU A 200 -8.56 -34.43 -10.65
N LEU A 201 -8.09 -33.87 -9.53
CA LEU A 201 -8.24 -34.55 -8.25
C LEU A 201 -9.73 -34.71 -8.01
N GLU A 202 -10.21 -35.95 -8.03
CA GLU A 202 -11.53 -36.30 -7.52
C GLU A 202 -11.64 -35.68 -6.12
N LYS A 203 -12.61 -34.78 -5.96
CA LYS A 203 -12.87 -34.19 -4.66
C LYS A 203 -13.44 -35.31 -3.80
N PRO A 204 -12.89 -35.58 -2.62
CA PRO A 204 -13.49 -36.57 -1.73
C PRO A 204 -14.93 -36.15 -1.43
N GLU A 205 -15.81 -37.14 -1.30
CA GLU A 205 -17.18 -36.91 -0.85
C GLU A 205 -17.18 -36.16 0.48
N TRP A 206 -18.05 -35.16 0.58
CA TRP A 206 -18.08 -34.32 1.78
C TRP A 206 -18.65 -35.13 2.94
N THR A 207 -17.75 -35.55 3.84
CA THR A 207 -18.08 -36.27 5.06
C THR A 207 -17.74 -35.38 6.26
N LEU A 208 -18.60 -35.42 7.28
CA LEU A 208 -18.30 -34.78 8.56
C LEU A 208 -17.08 -35.47 9.16
N THR A 209 -16.00 -34.72 9.35
CA THR A 209 -14.84 -35.24 10.08
C THR A 209 -15.21 -35.50 11.54
N ASP A 210 -14.60 -36.50 12.18
CA ASP A 210 -14.83 -36.81 13.60
C ASP A 210 -14.58 -35.59 14.52
N ALA A 211 -13.61 -34.74 14.13
CA ALA A 211 -13.33 -33.47 14.80
C ALA A 211 -14.50 -32.47 14.72
N MET A 212 -15.25 -32.46 13.62
CA MET A 212 -16.45 -31.63 13.47
C MET A 212 -17.62 -32.19 14.29
N TYR A 213 -17.77 -33.51 14.35
CA TYR A 213 -18.82 -34.15 15.16
C TYR A 213 -18.66 -33.85 16.66
N ARG A 214 -17.42 -33.85 17.15
CA ARG A 214 -17.11 -33.56 18.57
C ARG A 214 -16.93 -32.07 18.88
N TYR A 215 -17.11 -31.19 17.90
CA TYR A 215 -16.84 -29.77 18.07
C TYR A 215 -17.86 -29.09 18.99
N LYS A 216 -17.38 -28.52 20.11
CA LYS A 216 -18.17 -27.64 20.96
C LYS A 216 -17.88 -26.19 20.59
N ALA A 217 -18.93 -25.42 20.30
CA ALA A 217 -18.80 -24.01 19.96
C ALA A 217 -18.16 -23.23 21.12
N SER A 218 -17.16 -22.40 20.81
CA SER A 218 -16.54 -21.52 21.81
C SER A 218 -17.57 -20.54 22.39
N GLN A 219 -17.37 -20.11 23.64
CA GLN A 219 -18.23 -19.09 24.28
C GLN A 219 -18.37 -17.82 23.43
N ARG A 220 -17.32 -17.46 22.67
CA ARG A 220 -17.35 -16.33 21.73
C ARG A 220 -18.33 -16.57 20.58
N LEU A 221 -18.35 -17.77 20.00
CA LEU A 221 -19.28 -18.11 18.92
C LEU A 221 -20.73 -18.09 19.42
N VAL A 222 -20.97 -18.59 20.63
CA VAL A 222 -22.29 -18.53 21.28
C VAL A 222 -22.73 -17.09 21.51
N LYS A 223 -21.82 -16.19 21.94
CA LYS A 223 -22.11 -14.76 22.07
C LYS A 223 -22.41 -14.08 20.72
N LEU A 224 -21.67 -14.43 19.67
CA LEU A 224 -21.87 -13.87 18.34
C LEU A 224 -23.15 -14.38 17.66
N SER A 225 -23.61 -15.58 18.01
CA SER A 225 -24.89 -16.11 17.50
C SER A 225 -26.11 -15.49 18.17
N GLN A 226 -25.94 -14.75 19.27
CA GLN A 226 -27.05 -14.03 19.89
C GLN A 226 -27.44 -12.83 19.01
N PRO A 227 -28.74 -12.61 18.75
CA PRO A 227 -29.20 -11.46 17.99
C PRO A 227 -28.87 -10.17 18.76
N VAL A 228 -28.43 -9.15 18.03
CA VAL A 228 -28.21 -7.82 18.61
C VAL A 228 -29.56 -7.23 19.01
N LYS A 229 -29.78 -7.03 20.31
CA LYS A 229 -30.98 -6.33 20.81
C LYS A 229 -30.83 -4.83 20.50
N PHE A 230 -31.65 -4.32 19.59
CA PHE A 230 -31.73 -2.90 19.30
C PHE A 230 -32.67 -2.21 20.28
N ASP A 231 -32.23 -1.09 20.84
CA ASP A 231 -33.02 -0.29 21.77
C ASP A 231 -33.93 0.65 20.97
N ALA A 232 -35.23 0.33 20.90
CA ALA A 232 -36.21 1.06 20.10
C ALA A 232 -36.33 2.54 20.51
N THR A 233 -36.04 2.85 21.78
CA THR A 233 -36.08 4.21 22.34
C THR A 233 -35.08 5.16 21.69
N LYS A 234 -33.95 4.65 21.17
CA LYS A 234 -32.90 5.47 20.52
C LYS A 234 -33.27 5.93 19.11
N PHE A 235 -34.28 5.31 18.49
CA PHE A 235 -34.72 5.64 17.13
C PHE A 235 -35.88 6.64 17.10
N ILE A 236 -36.62 6.78 18.20
CA ILE A 236 -37.69 7.76 18.32
C ILE A 236 -37.07 9.05 18.87
N ARG A 237 -36.49 9.86 17.98
CA ARG A 237 -36.16 11.24 18.34
C ARG A 237 -37.46 12.04 18.38
N PRO A 238 -37.71 12.87 19.41
CA PRO A 238 -38.83 13.80 19.36
C PRO A 238 -38.64 14.74 18.18
N ILE A 239 -39.66 14.85 17.32
CA ILE A 239 -39.72 15.82 16.22
C ILE A 239 -40.66 16.94 16.67
N PRO A 240 -40.24 18.21 16.65
CA PRO A 240 -38.94 18.72 16.19
C PRO A 240 -37.80 18.49 17.20
N GLU A 241 -36.57 18.32 16.69
CA GLU A 241 -35.37 18.30 17.54
C GLU A 241 -35.25 19.65 18.27
N PRO A 242 -35.03 19.68 19.59
CA PRO A 242 -34.89 20.94 20.32
C PRO A 242 -33.65 21.69 19.80
N ILE A 243 -33.84 22.92 19.36
CA ILE A 243 -32.76 23.78 18.89
C ILE A 243 -31.89 24.14 20.10
N PRO A 244 -30.56 23.90 20.07
CA PRO A 244 -29.70 24.24 21.20
C PRO A 244 -29.68 25.75 21.43
N GLU A 245 -29.69 26.17 22.70
CA GLU A 245 -29.75 27.60 23.08
C GLU A 245 -28.64 28.46 22.45
N ASN A 246 -27.45 27.88 22.24
CA ASN A 246 -26.33 28.59 21.62
C ASN A 246 -26.63 29.01 20.17
N VAL A 247 -27.48 28.26 19.47
CA VAL A 247 -27.91 28.61 18.11
C VAL A 247 -28.95 29.72 18.16
N LEU A 248 -29.88 29.69 19.12
CA LEU A 248 -30.86 30.75 19.32
C LEU A 248 -30.21 32.08 19.75
N LYS A 249 -29.13 32.02 20.54
CA LYS A 249 -28.35 33.17 21.00
C LYS A 249 -27.25 33.61 20.02
N ALA A 250 -27.07 32.92 18.89
CA ALA A 250 -25.98 33.20 17.97
C ALA A 250 -26.19 34.54 17.26
N VAL A 251 -25.31 35.51 17.52
CA VAL A 251 -25.29 36.80 16.83
C VAL A 251 -24.39 36.70 15.59
N ALA A 252 -24.90 37.14 14.44
CA ALA A 252 -24.13 37.16 13.20
C ALA A 252 -22.85 38.01 13.34
N THR A 253 -21.71 37.43 12.96
CA THR A 253 -20.41 38.15 12.92
C THR A 253 -20.47 39.36 11.99
N ALA A 254 -19.60 40.35 12.23
CA ALA A 254 -19.50 41.53 11.37
C ALA A 254 -19.26 41.19 9.89
N ARG A 255 -18.46 40.15 9.61
CA ARG A 255 -18.22 39.65 8.25
C ARG A 255 -19.46 39.03 7.60
N THR A 256 -20.24 38.26 8.36
CA THR A 256 -21.50 37.71 7.82
C THR A 256 -22.51 38.82 7.54
N LYS A 257 -22.55 39.88 8.37
CA LYS A 257 -23.34 41.08 8.08
C LYS A 257 -22.85 41.79 6.81
N SER A 258 -21.53 41.96 6.64
CA SER A 258 -20.96 42.59 5.44
C SER A 258 -21.22 41.81 4.15
N LEU A 259 -21.21 40.47 4.22
CA LEU A 259 -21.51 39.60 3.08
C LEU A 259 -23.01 39.52 2.78
N ALA A 260 -23.86 39.70 3.78
CA ALA A 260 -25.31 39.74 3.59
C ALA A 260 -25.77 41.03 2.91
N HIS A 261 -24.99 42.11 3.01
CA HIS A 261 -25.24 43.30 2.20
C HIS A 261 -24.95 43.01 0.72
N PRO A 262 -25.87 43.34 -0.21
CA PRO A 262 -25.61 43.18 -1.62
C PRO A 262 -24.38 44.02 -1.99
N THR A 263 -23.43 43.41 -2.70
CA THR A 263 -22.27 44.13 -3.22
C THR A 263 -22.77 45.25 -4.12
N SER A 264 -22.70 46.50 -3.67
CA SER A 264 -23.00 47.67 -4.48
C SER A 264 -21.97 47.71 -5.62
N ARG A 265 -22.33 47.12 -6.76
CA ARG A 265 -21.58 47.29 -7.99
C ARG A 265 -21.80 48.73 -8.39
N GLY A 266 -20.77 49.56 -8.27
CA GLY A 266 -20.84 50.96 -8.68
C GLY A 266 -21.44 51.07 -10.09
N THR A 267 -22.26 52.08 -10.32
CA THR A 267 -23.03 52.36 -11.55
C THR A 267 -22.23 52.23 -12.86
N LYS A 268 -20.90 52.31 -12.79
CA LYS A 268 -19.97 52.09 -13.92
C LYS A 268 -19.86 50.64 -14.40
N SER A 269 -20.33 49.66 -13.63
CA SER A 269 -20.19 48.21 -13.95
C SER A 269 -21.50 47.50 -14.27
N ALA A 270 -22.65 48.16 -14.11
CA ALA A 270 -23.96 47.59 -14.44
C ALA A 270 -24.40 47.86 -15.90
N LEU A 271 -23.89 48.91 -16.54
CA LEU A 271 -24.20 49.25 -17.94
C LEU A 271 -23.32 48.52 -18.98
N ALA A 272 -22.28 47.79 -18.57
CA ALA A 272 -21.33 47.19 -19.50
C ALA A 272 -21.82 45.89 -20.17
N ASP A 273 -22.81 45.21 -19.58
CA ASP A 273 -23.29 43.92 -20.10
C ASP A 273 -24.53 44.04 -21.01
N VAL A 274 -25.14 45.22 -21.11
CA VAL A 274 -26.19 45.50 -22.10
C VAL A 274 -25.55 46.25 -23.26
N LYS A 275 -24.92 45.53 -24.19
CA LYS A 275 -24.62 46.10 -25.50
C LYS A 275 -25.92 46.57 -26.12
N GLU A 276 -25.97 47.83 -26.56
CA GLU A 276 -27.13 48.44 -27.24
C GLU A 276 -27.66 47.58 -28.41
N ASN A 277 -26.77 46.79 -29.04
CA ASN A 277 -27.15 45.73 -29.96
C ASN A 277 -26.46 44.40 -29.58
N PRO A 278 -27.19 43.42 -29.01
CA PRO A 278 -26.63 42.14 -28.58
C PRO A 278 -26.10 41.30 -29.76
N PHE A 279 -26.58 41.56 -30.97
CA PHE A 279 -26.13 40.89 -32.21
C PHE A 279 -25.00 41.63 -32.93
N SER A 280 -24.53 42.77 -32.41
CA SER A 280 -23.42 43.50 -33.01
C SER A 280 -22.10 42.75 -32.81
N VAL A 281 -21.57 42.20 -33.90
CA VAL A 281 -20.24 41.58 -33.96
C VAL A 281 -19.19 42.69 -34.08
N SER A 282 -18.11 42.60 -33.29
CA SER A 282 -17.03 43.60 -33.38
C SER A 282 -16.39 43.61 -34.78
N PRO A 283 -15.97 44.77 -35.31
CA PRO A 283 -15.36 44.84 -36.65
C PRO A 283 -14.08 44.00 -36.76
N LEU A 284 -13.38 43.77 -35.64
CA LEU A 284 -12.22 42.88 -35.59
C LEU A 284 -12.60 41.42 -35.73
N ALA A 285 -13.73 41.00 -35.16
CA ALA A 285 -14.24 39.63 -35.31
C ALA A 285 -14.69 39.37 -36.76
N ILE A 286 -15.25 40.36 -37.46
CA ILE A 286 -15.59 40.26 -38.89
C ILE A 286 -14.33 40.11 -39.76
N LYS A 287 -13.25 40.81 -39.42
CA LYS A 287 -11.97 40.76 -40.15
C LYS A 287 -11.07 39.58 -39.76
N TYR A 288 -11.46 38.81 -38.74
CA TYR A 288 -10.63 37.74 -38.20
C TYR A 288 -10.49 36.58 -39.19
N ARG A 289 -9.24 36.18 -39.47
CA ARG A 289 -8.94 34.98 -40.24
C ARG A 289 -8.60 33.83 -39.29
N ALA A 290 -9.37 32.74 -39.38
CA ALA A 290 -9.14 31.55 -38.56
C ALA A 290 -7.71 31.02 -38.73
N THR A 291 -7.05 30.73 -37.60
CA THR A 291 -5.71 30.13 -37.60
C THR A 291 -5.75 28.72 -38.20
N LYS A 292 -4.61 28.24 -38.72
CA LYS A 292 -4.48 26.88 -39.28
C LYS A 292 -5.03 25.82 -38.31
N ARG A 293 -4.63 25.88 -37.03
CA ARG A 293 -5.11 24.97 -35.98
C ARG A 293 -6.65 24.98 -35.81
N ILE A 294 -7.30 26.14 -35.94
CA ILE A 294 -8.76 26.22 -35.84
C ILE A 294 -9.40 25.55 -37.06
N LYS A 295 -8.80 25.68 -38.25
CA LYS A 295 -9.25 24.98 -39.46
C LYS A 295 -9.07 23.46 -39.30
N ASP A 296 -7.91 23.00 -38.85
CA ASP A 296 -7.62 21.57 -38.61
C ASP A 296 -8.56 20.95 -37.56
N LEU A 297 -8.99 21.74 -36.56
CA LEU A 297 -9.95 21.28 -35.55
C LEU A 297 -11.40 21.32 -36.04
N ALA A 298 -11.72 22.18 -36.99
CA ALA A 298 -13.02 22.27 -37.62
C ALA A 298 -13.23 21.20 -38.69
N GLU A 299 -12.16 20.60 -39.21
CA GLU A 299 -12.24 19.44 -40.10
C GLU A 299 -12.94 18.27 -39.39
N PRO A 300 -13.98 17.67 -39.99
CA PRO A 300 -14.72 16.57 -39.40
C PRO A 300 -13.77 15.38 -39.23
N ARG A 301 -13.70 14.86 -38.01
CA ARG A 301 -12.94 13.64 -37.75
C ARG A 301 -13.74 12.45 -38.24
N GLU A 302 -13.21 11.74 -39.22
CA GLU A 302 -13.75 10.45 -39.65
C GLU A 302 -13.51 9.42 -38.53
N TYR A 303 -14.56 9.10 -37.79
CA TYR A 303 -14.54 8.02 -36.82
C TYR A 303 -15.03 6.74 -37.49
N GLU A 304 -14.12 5.79 -37.73
CA GLU A 304 -14.50 4.42 -38.08
C GLU A 304 -15.24 3.80 -36.89
N ASN A 305 -16.57 3.65 -37.00
CA ASN A 305 -17.41 3.00 -35.99
C ASN A 305 -17.21 1.47 -36.01
N LYS A 306 -16.05 1.01 -35.51
CA LYS A 306 -15.69 -0.42 -35.39
C LYS A 306 -16.62 -1.24 -34.48
N HIS A 307 -17.54 -0.58 -33.79
CA HIS A 307 -18.46 -1.18 -32.82
C HIS A 307 -19.83 -1.55 -33.44
N ILE A 308 -20.16 -1.00 -34.61
CA ILE A 308 -21.38 -1.34 -35.33
C ILE A 308 -20.99 -2.39 -36.36
N ARG A 309 -21.56 -3.60 -36.25
CA ARG A 309 -21.44 -4.59 -37.33
C ARG A 309 -22.27 -4.09 -38.52
N ASP A 310 -21.73 -4.18 -39.73
CA ASP A 310 -22.42 -3.75 -40.96
C ASP A 310 -23.79 -4.42 -41.16
N ASN A 311 -23.98 -5.62 -40.59
CA ASN A 311 -25.27 -6.29 -40.54
C ASN A 311 -25.56 -6.81 -39.12
N PRO A 312 -26.52 -6.20 -38.38
CA PRO A 312 -26.83 -6.59 -37.01
C PRO A 312 -27.46 -7.99 -36.91
N TYR A 313 -27.99 -8.53 -38.01
CA TYR A 313 -28.64 -9.85 -38.07
C TYR A 313 -27.72 -10.96 -38.59
N LEU A 314 -26.48 -10.64 -38.97
CA LEU A 314 -25.54 -11.65 -39.46
C LEU A 314 -25.05 -12.52 -38.30
N ILE A 315 -25.59 -13.73 -38.23
CA ILE A 315 -25.15 -14.77 -37.31
C ILE A 315 -23.79 -15.29 -37.80
N SER A 316 -22.83 -15.48 -36.88
CA SER A 316 -21.53 -16.01 -37.27
C SER A 316 -21.65 -17.45 -37.77
N PRO A 317 -20.87 -17.88 -38.77
CA PRO A 317 -20.92 -19.26 -39.27
C PRO A 317 -20.56 -20.29 -38.19
N ALA A 318 -19.74 -19.89 -37.22
CA ALA A 318 -19.43 -20.68 -36.03
C ALA A 318 -20.65 -20.90 -35.13
N ALA A 319 -21.57 -19.92 -35.02
CA ALA A 319 -22.79 -20.08 -34.24
C ALA A 319 -23.80 -21.00 -34.95
N LEU A 320 -23.88 -20.96 -36.28
CA LEU A 320 -24.72 -21.89 -37.07
C LEU A 320 -24.25 -23.35 -36.95
N THR A 321 -22.95 -23.56 -36.81
CA THR A 321 -22.33 -24.90 -36.71
C THR A 321 -22.13 -25.37 -35.27
N ALA A 322 -22.40 -24.52 -34.27
CA ALA A 322 -22.21 -24.85 -32.87
C ALA A 322 -23.24 -25.87 -32.39
N LYS A 323 -22.76 -27.04 -31.93
CA LYS A 323 -23.59 -28.04 -31.25
C LYS A 323 -23.52 -27.81 -29.74
N ALA A 324 -24.65 -27.96 -29.05
CA ALA A 324 -24.71 -27.85 -27.60
C ALA A 324 -23.84 -28.92 -26.93
N SER A 325 -23.11 -28.55 -25.87
CA SER A 325 -22.33 -29.49 -25.07
C SER A 325 -23.24 -30.52 -24.38
N PRO A 326 -22.74 -31.74 -24.07
CA PRO A 326 -23.53 -32.76 -23.38
C PRO A 326 -24.05 -32.26 -22.01
N ARG A 327 -23.30 -31.39 -21.34
CA ARG A 327 -23.71 -30.76 -20.08
C ARG A 327 -24.85 -29.75 -20.24
N THR A 328 -24.83 -28.95 -21.31
CA THR A 328 -25.95 -28.02 -21.59
C THR A 328 -27.22 -28.78 -21.93
N ILE A 329 -27.09 -29.91 -22.64
CA ILE A 329 -28.21 -30.80 -22.94
C ILE A 329 -28.77 -31.41 -21.65
N SER A 330 -27.92 -31.84 -20.71
CA SER A 330 -28.37 -32.43 -19.45
C SER A 330 -29.07 -31.42 -18.53
N LEU A 331 -28.59 -30.18 -18.49
CA LEU A 331 -29.21 -29.10 -17.71
C LEU A 331 -30.52 -28.59 -18.32
N ALA A 332 -30.67 -28.69 -19.64
CA ALA A 332 -31.90 -28.31 -20.33
C ALA A 332 -33.05 -29.32 -20.11
N LYS A 333 -32.75 -30.52 -19.59
CA LYS A 333 -33.81 -31.48 -19.23
C LYS A 333 -34.62 -30.93 -18.05
N PRO A 334 -35.95 -30.84 -18.17
CA PRO A 334 -36.79 -30.33 -17.10
C PRO A 334 -36.68 -31.24 -15.87
N LYS A 335 -36.63 -30.63 -14.70
CA LYS A 335 -36.54 -31.36 -13.44
C LYS A 335 -37.89 -31.97 -13.11
N VAL A 336 -38.02 -33.29 -13.30
CA VAL A 336 -39.23 -34.04 -12.93
C VAL A 336 -39.41 -33.92 -11.41
N ARG A 337 -40.52 -33.34 -10.97
CA ARG A 337 -40.91 -33.35 -9.55
C ARG A 337 -41.62 -34.69 -9.30
N ALA A 338 -41.12 -35.46 -8.35
CA ALA A 338 -41.81 -36.66 -7.87
C ALA A 338 -43.15 -36.23 -7.25
N LYS A 339 -44.23 -36.93 -7.60
CA LYS A 339 -45.58 -36.74 -7.04
C LYS A 339 -45.66 -37.29 -5.63
#